data_AF-I7HIP5-F1
#
_entry.id   AF-I7HIP5-F1
#
_cell.length_a   1.000
_cell.length_b   1.000
_cell.length_c   1.000
_cell.angle_alpha   90.00
_cell.angle_beta   90.00
_cell.angle_gamma   90.00
#
_symmetry.space_group_name_H-M   'P 1'
#
loop_
_entity.id
_entity.type
_entity.pdbx_description
1 polymer ?
#
loop_
_entity_poly.entity_id
_entity_poly.type
_entity_poly.pdbx_seq_one_letter_code
_entity_poly.pdbx_strand_id
1 'polypeptide(L)'
;RRIYKTTTRVPAELEQIMDSDTFEKSRLYQLDKSTFSFWSGLYSEVEGTDSSFPDHRRSESPILFHSLFILLFGGIPYLWRLSGQFCSSAGFGPEYEIIQSLVFLLLATLFSALTGLPWSLYNTFVIEEKHGFNHQTLEFFMKDAI
;
A
#
# COMPACT_ATOMS: atom_id res chain seq x y z
N ARG A 1 17.18 6.31 -13.51
CA ARG A 1 16.35 6.74 -14.68
C ARG A 1 17.13 6.92 -15.99
N ARG A 2 18.32 7.58 -16.00
CA ARG A 2 19.12 7.79 -17.22
C ARG A 2 19.69 6.49 -17.80
N ILE A 3 20.20 5.59 -16.96
CA ILE A 3 20.82 4.32 -17.35
C ILE A 3 19.83 3.40 -18.12
N TYR A 4 18.58 3.25 -17.67
CA TYR A 4 17.58 2.42 -18.37
C TYR A 4 17.11 2.98 -19.72
N LYS A 5 17.18 4.31 -19.89
CA LYS A 5 16.87 4.97 -21.18
C LYS A 5 18.06 4.94 -22.14
N THR A 6 19.29 4.93 -21.62
CA THR A 6 20.52 4.98 -22.41
C THR A 6 21.06 3.60 -22.77
N THR A 7 20.81 2.59 -21.94
CA THR A 7 21.25 1.21 -22.16
C THR A 7 20.12 0.42 -22.82
N THR A 8 20.01 0.54 -24.15
CA THR A 8 19.09 -0.21 -25.02
C THR A 8 19.66 -1.57 -25.47
N ARG A 9 20.89 -1.89 -25.09
CA ARG A 9 21.60 -3.13 -25.44
C ARG A 9 22.25 -3.72 -24.21
N VAL A 10 22.33 -5.04 -24.14
CA VAL A 10 23.01 -5.75 -23.06
C VAL A 10 24.49 -5.32 -23.05
N PRO A 11 25.05 -4.90 -21.90
CA PRO A 11 26.48 -4.63 -21.77
C PRO A 11 27.30 -5.89 -22.08
N ALA A 12 28.50 -5.74 -22.67
CA ALA A 12 29.34 -6.87 -23.08
C ALA A 12 29.70 -7.82 -21.92
N GLU A 13 29.71 -7.29 -20.69
CA GLU A 13 29.98 -8.02 -19.45
C GLU A 13 28.79 -8.89 -18.99
N LEU A 14 27.58 -8.60 -19.48
CA LEU A 14 26.32 -9.26 -19.11
C LEU A 14 25.73 -10.10 -20.26
N GLU A 15 26.30 -10.00 -21.46
CA GLU A 15 25.85 -10.72 -22.67
C GLU A 15 25.92 -12.25 -22.50
N GLN A 16 26.84 -12.75 -21.66
CA GLN A 16 26.96 -14.18 -21.35
C GLN A 16 25.96 -14.69 -20.30
N ILE A 17 25.28 -13.81 -19.57
CA ILE A 17 24.43 -14.17 -18.42
C ILE A 17 22.98 -13.73 -18.63
N MET A 18 22.73 -12.80 -19.56
CA MET A 18 21.42 -12.20 -19.80
C MET A 18 21.13 -12.13 -21.29
N ASP A 19 20.11 -12.87 -21.73
CA ASP A 19 19.60 -12.81 -23.09
C ASP A 19 18.96 -11.43 -23.39
N SER A 20 19.02 -11.00 -24.64
CA SER A 20 18.50 -9.70 -25.09
C SER A 20 17.01 -9.49 -24.76
N ASP A 21 16.18 -10.53 -24.84
CA ASP A 21 14.76 -10.45 -24.51
C ASP A 21 14.52 -10.32 -22.99
N THR A 22 15.36 -10.98 -22.18
CA THR A 22 15.30 -10.91 -20.71
C THR A 22 15.75 -9.54 -20.21
N PHE A 23 16.76 -8.96 -20.85
CA PHE A 23 17.23 -7.61 -20.56
C PHE A 23 16.16 -6.56 -20.86
N GLU A 24 15.50 -6.67 -22.02
CA GLU A 24 14.46 -5.73 -22.44
C GLU A 24 13.22 -5.80 -21.51
N LYS A 25 12.78 -7.01 -21.14
CA LYS A 25 11.71 -7.21 -20.16
C LYS A 25 12.06 -6.62 -18.79
N SER A 26 13.27 -6.88 -18.29
CA SER A 26 13.76 -6.35 -17.01
C SER A 26 13.87 -4.82 -17.03
N ARG A 27 14.27 -4.26 -18.17
CA ARG A 27 14.41 -2.81 -18.39
C ARG A 27 13.07 -2.11 -18.36
N LEU A 28 12.08 -2.63 -19.09
CA LEU A 28 10.71 -2.09 -19.10
C LEU A 28 10.09 -2.14 -17.70
N TYR A 29 10.23 -3.26 -17.00
CA TYR A 29 9.76 -3.42 -15.62
C TYR A 29 10.40 -2.41 -14.66
N GLN A 30 11.72 -2.23 -14.72
CA GLN A 30 12.45 -1.24 -13.89
C GLN A 30 12.02 0.21 -14.21
N LEU A 31 11.68 0.49 -15.47
CA LEU A 31 11.26 1.82 -15.91
C LEU A 31 9.88 2.18 -15.34
N ASP A 32 8.94 1.24 -15.39
CA ASP A 32 7.60 1.40 -14.83
C ASP A 32 7.64 1.50 -13.30
N LYS A 33 8.38 0.61 -12.64
CA LYS A 33 8.58 0.65 -11.17
C LYS A 33 9.20 1.97 -10.71
N SER A 34 10.18 2.49 -11.45
CA SER A 34 10.81 3.77 -11.12
C SER A 34 9.88 4.96 -11.34
N THR A 35 8.98 4.90 -12.32
CA THR A 35 8.00 5.96 -12.60
C THR A 35 6.94 5.97 -11.50
N PHE A 36 6.43 4.79 -11.11
CA PHE A 36 5.52 4.65 -9.99
C PHE A 36 6.14 5.14 -8.67
N SER A 37 7.35 4.69 -8.33
CA SER A 37 8.04 5.09 -7.10
C SER A 37 8.37 6.58 -7.04
N PHE A 38 8.59 7.22 -8.19
CA PHE A 38 8.79 8.66 -8.26
C PHE A 38 7.49 9.42 -7.99
N TRP A 39 6.38 8.99 -8.59
CA TRP A 39 5.08 9.63 -8.36
C TRP A 39 4.54 9.40 -6.95
N SER A 40 4.72 8.21 -6.38
CA SER A 40 4.35 7.93 -5.00
C SER A 40 5.24 8.70 -4.02
N GLY A 41 6.56 8.75 -4.26
CA GLY A 41 7.48 9.54 -3.43
C GLY A 41 7.20 11.04 -3.50
N LEU A 42 6.89 11.57 -4.69
CA LEU A 42 6.57 13.00 -4.87
C LEU A 42 5.22 13.35 -4.23
N TYR A 43 4.24 12.43 -4.27
CA TYR A 43 2.99 12.59 -3.52
C TYR A 43 3.26 12.62 -2.02
N SER A 44 4.05 11.68 -1.49
CA SER A 44 4.39 11.61 -0.06
C SER A 44 5.28 12.76 0.43
N GLU A 45 6.13 13.34 -0.42
CA GLU A 45 7.01 14.45 -0.05
C GLU A 45 6.31 15.81 -0.16
N VAL A 46 5.39 15.99 -1.12
CA VAL A 46 4.49 17.15 -1.16
C VAL A 46 3.53 17.11 0.04
N GLU A 47 3.08 15.91 0.45
CA GLU A 47 2.31 15.68 1.67
C GLU A 47 3.13 15.99 2.95
N GLY A 48 4.46 15.85 2.93
CA GLY A 48 5.35 16.10 4.06
C GLY A 48 5.94 17.52 4.15
N THR A 49 5.97 18.28 3.04
CA THR A 49 6.70 19.57 2.96
C THR A 49 5.78 20.81 3.09
N ASP A 50 4.46 20.64 3.16
CA ASP A 50 3.52 21.75 3.33
C ASP A 50 3.51 22.38 4.75
N SER A 51 4.46 22.01 5.62
CA SER A 51 4.64 22.56 6.96
C SER A 51 5.64 23.74 7.06
N SER A 52 6.21 24.24 5.95
CA SER A 52 7.29 25.25 6.01
C SER A 52 7.08 26.54 5.19
N PHE A 53 5.87 26.83 4.70
CA PHE A 53 5.54 28.15 4.12
C PHE A 53 4.45 28.88 4.91
N PRO A 54 4.80 29.93 5.67
CA PRO A 54 3.80 30.80 6.29
C PRO A 54 3.49 31.95 5.31
N ASP A 55 2.37 31.91 4.60
CA ASP A 55 1.75 33.16 4.16
C ASP A 55 0.23 33.16 4.31
N HIS A 56 -0.21 34.31 4.81
CA HIS A 56 -1.44 34.59 5.50
C HIS A 56 -2.44 35.20 4.52
N ARG A 57 -3.15 34.38 3.73
CA ARG A 57 -4.38 34.85 3.06
C ARG A 57 -5.32 33.73 2.60
N ARG A 58 -6.30 33.45 3.46
CA ARG A 58 -7.71 33.12 3.14
C ARG A 58 -7.95 32.40 1.79
N SER A 59 -7.81 31.09 1.79
CA SER A 59 -8.65 30.16 1.03
C SER A 59 -8.44 28.77 1.62
N GLU A 60 -9.53 28.05 1.84
CA GLU A 60 -9.61 26.82 2.61
C GLU A 60 -8.60 25.77 2.13
N SER A 61 -7.79 25.26 3.06
CA SER A 61 -6.66 24.39 2.81
C SER A 61 -7.12 22.98 2.37
N PRO A 62 -6.76 22.51 1.16
CA PRO A 62 -7.07 21.14 0.72
C PRO A 62 -6.35 20.06 1.54
N ILE A 63 -5.33 20.46 2.30
CA ILE A 63 -4.48 19.59 3.12
C ILE A 63 -5.18 19.18 4.42
N LEU A 64 -6.05 20.06 4.96
CA LEU A 64 -6.88 19.67 6.09
C LEU A 64 -7.99 18.73 5.64
N PHE A 65 -8.53 18.84 4.44
CA PHE A 65 -9.61 17.96 3.98
C PHE A 65 -9.18 16.49 3.83
N HIS A 66 -7.93 16.17 3.49
CA HIS A 66 -7.49 14.79 3.30
C HIS A 66 -7.19 14.06 4.61
N SER A 67 -6.41 14.68 5.52
CA SER A 67 -6.21 14.14 6.88
C SER A 67 -7.51 14.15 7.68
N LEU A 68 -8.35 15.17 7.49
CA LEU A 68 -9.69 15.23 8.08
C LEU A 68 -10.64 14.23 7.44
N PHE A 69 -10.49 13.78 6.19
CA PHE A 69 -11.34 12.73 5.57
C PHE A 69 -11.07 11.35 6.17
N ILE A 70 -9.80 11.02 6.43
CA ILE A 70 -9.38 9.79 7.11
C ILE A 70 -9.83 9.81 8.60
N LEU A 71 -9.91 11.00 9.20
CA LEU A 71 -10.44 11.22 10.54
C LEU A 71 -11.98 11.32 10.58
N LEU A 72 -12.63 11.88 9.54
CA LEU A 72 -14.07 12.15 9.41
C LEU A 72 -14.87 10.91 9.02
N PHE A 73 -14.29 9.99 8.23
CA PHE A 73 -14.92 8.68 8.02
C PHE A 73 -14.97 7.83 9.29
N GLY A 74 -14.33 8.29 10.38
CA GLY A 74 -14.57 7.77 11.72
C GLY A 74 -14.22 6.30 11.87
N GLY A 75 -13.33 5.76 11.04
CA GLY A 75 -12.96 4.34 11.09
C GLY A 75 -12.41 3.93 12.44
N ILE A 76 -11.55 4.76 13.04
CA ILE A 76 -10.98 4.51 14.38
C ILE A 76 -12.06 4.55 15.48
N PRO A 77 -12.88 5.61 15.63
CA PRO A 77 -13.95 5.60 16.63
C PRO A 77 -15.05 4.56 16.34
N TYR A 78 -15.29 4.21 15.07
CA TYR A 78 -16.22 3.14 14.68
C TYR A 78 -15.69 1.75 15.08
N LEU A 79 -14.44 1.45 14.76
CA LEU A 79 -13.76 0.21 15.16
C LEU A 79 -13.65 0.10 16.68
N TRP A 80 -13.42 1.21 17.38
CA TRP A 80 -13.41 1.25 18.84
C TRP A 80 -14.79 0.96 19.46
N ARG A 81 -15.87 1.50 18.87
CA ARG A 81 -17.24 1.20 19.31
C ARG A 81 -17.62 -0.24 18.97
N LEU A 82 -17.19 -0.75 17.82
CA LEU A 82 -17.41 -2.14 17.41
C LEU A 82 -16.65 -3.11 18.33
N SER A 83 -15.39 -2.82 18.68
CA SER A 83 -14.62 -3.63 19.62
C SER A 83 -15.27 -3.64 21.02
N GLY A 84 -15.78 -2.49 21.48
CA GLY A 84 -16.55 -2.40 22.72
C GLY A 84 -17.86 -3.20 22.70
N GLN A 85 -18.59 -3.20 21.58
CA GLN A 85 -19.80 -4.02 21.38
C GLN A 85 -19.48 -5.52 21.38
N PHE A 86 -18.39 -5.95 20.73
CA PHE A 86 -17.92 -7.33 20.79
C PHE A 86 -17.50 -7.75 22.19
N CYS A 87 -16.78 -6.90 22.92
CA CYS A 87 -16.36 -7.14 24.29
C CYS A 87 -17.58 -7.28 25.23
N SER A 88 -18.56 -6.38 25.08
CA SER A 88 -19.81 -6.41 25.83
C SER A 88 -20.66 -7.65 25.52
N SER A 89 -20.72 -8.08 24.25
CA SER A 89 -21.39 -9.33 23.85
C SER A 89 -20.70 -10.58 24.41
N ALA A 90 -19.40 -10.53 24.68
CA ALA A 90 -18.63 -11.60 25.30
C ALA A 90 -18.69 -11.59 26.84
N GLY A 91 -19.44 -10.64 27.45
CA GLY A 91 -19.63 -10.55 28.89
C GLY A 91 -18.58 -9.72 29.62
N PHE A 92 -17.68 -9.03 28.90
CA PHE A 92 -16.70 -8.11 29.49
C PHE A 92 -17.26 -6.69 29.50
N GLY A 93 -17.38 -6.11 30.68
CA GLY A 93 -17.83 -4.72 30.86
C GLY A 93 -16.80 -3.68 30.39
N PRO A 94 -17.20 -2.40 30.34
CA PRO A 94 -16.32 -1.29 29.92
C PRO A 94 -15.10 -1.10 30.84
N GLU A 95 -15.10 -1.70 32.04
CA GLU A 95 -13.95 -1.74 32.94
C GLU A 95 -12.73 -2.50 32.38
N TYR A 96 -12.90 -3.34 31.35
CA TYR A 96 -11.83 -4.11 30.71
C TYR A 96 -11.26 -3.43 29.45
N GLU A 97 -10.76 -2.20 29.58
CA GLU A 97 -10.18 -1.42 28.47
C GLU A 97 -9.00 -2.14 27.76
N ILE A 98 -8.26 -2.98 28.50
CA ILE A 98 -7.14 -3.76 27.94
C ILE A 98 -7.65 -4.80 26.95
N ILE A 99 -8.73 -5.52 27.28
CA ILE A 99 -9.33 -6.53 26.40
C ILE A 99 -9.94 -5.84 25.17
N GLN A 100 -10.61 -4.71 25.38
CA GLN A 100 -11.13 -3.90 24.27
C GLN A 100 -10.02 -3.43 23.32
N SER A 101 -8.85 -3.07 23.84
CA SER A 101 -7.68 -2.68 23.04
C SER A 101 -7.10 -3.86 22.25
N LEU A 102 -7.05 -5.06 22.81
CA LEU A 102 -6.62 -6.28 22.11
C LEU A 102 -7.60 -6.65 20.97
N VAL A 103 -8.91 -6.57 21.24
CA VAL A 103 -9.95 -6.82 20.22
C VAL A 103 -9.90 -5.74 19.13
N PHE A 104 -9.71 -4.48 19.51
CA PHE A 104 -9.51 -3.39 18.55
C PHE A 104 -8.30 -3.66 17.66
N LEU A 105 -7.15 -4.04 18.24
CA LEU A 105 -5.94 -4.34 17.47
C LEU A 105 -6.19 -5.48 16.49
N LEU A 106 -6.84 -6.56 16.92
CA LEU A 106 -7.17 -7.70 16.08
C LEU A 106 -8.13 -7.34 14.94
N LEU A 107 -9.17 -6.53 15.22
CA LEU A 107 -10.10 -6.04 14.20
C LEU A 107 -9.42 -5.07 13.24
N ALA A 108 -8.52 -4.21 13.72
CA ALA A 108 -7.79 -3.26 12.90
C ALA A 108 -6.79 -3.96 11.97
N THR A 109 -6.06 -4.97 12.45
CA THR A 109 -5.16 -5.76 11.59
C THR A 109 -5.93 -6.58 10.57
N LEU A 110 -7.07 -7.17 10.96
CA LEU A 110 -7.96 -7.88 10.04
C LEU A 110 -8.52 -6.94 8.96
N PHE A 111 -9.00 -5.76 9.36
CA PHE A 111 -9.49 -4.75 8.41
C PHE A 111 -8.39 -4.32 7.44
N SER A 112 -7.19 -4.05 7.94
CA SER A 112 -6.02 -3.72 7.11
C SER A 112 -5.72 -4.84 6.09
N ALA A 113 -5.67 -6.09 6.53
CA ALA A 113 -5.47 -7.24 5.67
C ALA A 113 -6.57 -7.35 4.59
N LEU A 114 -7.84 -7.21 4.97
CA LEU A 114 -8.98 -7.25 4.04
C LEU A 114 -8.98 -6.11 3.03
N THR A 115 -8.55 -4.90 3.42
CA THR A 115 -8.43 -3.77 2.48
C THR A 115 -7.21 -3.89 1.57
N GLY A 116 -6.16 -4.57 2.01
CA GLY A 116 -4.96 -4.86 1.20
C GLY A 116 -5.12 -6.05 0.26
N LEU A 117 -6.00 -6.99 0.60
CA LEU A 117 -6.22 -8.25 -0.15
C LEU A 117 -6.59 -8.02 -1.63
N PRO A 118 -7.52 -7.11 -1.99
CA PRO A 118 -7.86 -6.84 -3.39
C PRO A 118 -6.67 -6.29 -4.20
N TRP A 119 -5.85 -5.43 -3.57
CA TRP A 119 -4.66 -4.90 -4.21
C TRP A 119 -3.59 -5.97 -4.42
N SER A 120 -3.40 -6.84 -3.43
CA SER A 120 -2.49 -7.97 -3.53
C SER A 120 -2.93 -8.96 -4.60
N LEU A 121 -4.22 -9.30 -4.66
CA LEU A 121 -4.82 -10.11 -5.73
C LEU A 121 -4.58 -9.50 -7.11
N TYR A 122 -4.80 -8.19 -7.26
CA TYR A 122 -4.59 -7.51 -8.53
C TYR A 122 -3.11 -7.53 -8.95
N ASN A 123 -2.19 -7.26 -8.01
CA ASN A 123 -0.77 -7.29 -8.33
C ASN A 123 -0.32 -8.69 -8.77
N THR A 124 -0.67 -9.74 -8.03
CA THR A 124 -0.24 -11.11 -8.34
C THR A 124 -0.92 -11.68 -9.60
N PHE A 125 -2.25 -11.57 -9.71
CA PHE A 125 -2.98 -12.23 -10.81
C PHE A 125 -3.16 -11.37 -12.06
N VAL A 126 -2.94 -10.05 -12.01
CA VAL A 126 -3.02 -9.19 -13.20
C VAL A 126 -1.64 -8.73 -13.65
N ILE A 127 -0.80 -8.25 -12.73
CA ILE A 127 0.50 -7.68 -13.09
C ILE A 127 1.53 -8.81 -13.24
N GLU A 128 1.74 -9.62 -12.21
CA GLU A 128 2.76 -10.67 -12.22
C GLU A 128 2.42 -11.78 -13.23
N GLU A 129 1.15 -12.17 -13.35
CA GLU A 129 0.68 -13.11 -14.39
C GLU A 129 0.94 -12.59 -15.80
N LYS A 130 0.63 -11.31 -16.08
CA LYS A 130 0.87 -10.69 -17.41
C LYS A 130 2.35 -10.69 -17.78
N HIS A 131 3.24 -10.57 -16.80
CA HIS A 131 4.68 -10.62 -17.01
C HIS A 131 5.27 -12.04 -16.90
N GLY A 132 4.45 -13.06 -16.62
CA GLY A 132 4.86 -14.46 -16.50
C GLY A 132 5.65 -14.78 -15.23
N PHE A 133 5.56 -13.93 -14.21
CA PHE A 133 6.22 -14.12 -12.91
C PHE A 133 5.35 -14.83 -11.88
N ASN A 134 4.02 -14.88 -12.08
CA ASN A 134 3.15 -15.57 -11.14
C ASN A 134 3.29 -17.10 -11.30
N HIS A 135 3.57 -17.76 -10.18
CA HIS A 135 3.65 -19.22 -10.08
C HIS A 135 2.67 -19.77 -9.02
N GLN A 136 1.81 -18.93 -8.45
CA GLN A 136 0.85 -19.30 -7.42
C GLN A 136 -0.57 -19.44 -7.99
N THR A 137 -1.32 -20.42 -7.50
CA THR A 137 -2.75 -20.55 -7.80
C THR A 137 -3.58 -19.72 -6.82
N LEU A 138 -4.79 -19.31 -7.22
CA LEU A 138 -5.70 -18.53 -6.36
C LEU A 138 -6.04 -19.26 -5.05
N GLU A 139 -6.09 -20.60 -5.07
CA GLU A 139 -6.28 -21.40 -3.87
C GLU A 139 -5.07 -21.30 -2.91
N PHE A 140 -3.84 -21.32 -3.44
CA PHE A 140 -2.63 -21.21 -2.63
C PHE A 140 -2.49 -19.80 -2.05
N PHE A 141 -2.81 -18.78 -2.84
CA PHE A 141 -2.81 -17.38 -2.40
C PHE A 141 -3.80 -17.14 -1.26
N MET A 142 -5.04 -17.65 -1.37
CA MET A 142 -6.03 -17.50 -0.30
C MET A 142 -5.66 -18.30 0.96
N LYS A 143 -4.94 -19.42 0.81
CA LYS A 143 -4.39 -20.17 1.96
C LYS A 143 -3.23 -19.47 2.65
N ASP A 144 -2.44 -18.69 1.93
CA ASP A 144 -1.34 -17.89 2.50
C ASP A 144 -1.87 -16.60 3.16
N ALA A 145 -3.02 -16.11 2.70
CA ALA A 145 -3.65 -14.90 3.22
C ALA A 145 -4.47 -15.10 4.52
N ILE A 146 -4.78 -16.34 4.91
CA ILE A 146 -5.61 -16.71 6.09
C ILE A 146 -4.76 -17.39 7.14
#